data_AF-A0AAV0E0F8-F1
#
_entry.id   AF-A0AAV0E0F8-F1
#
_cell.length_a   1.000
_cell.length_b   1.000
_cell.length_c   1.000
_cell.angle_alpha   90.00
_cell.angle_beta   90.00
_cell.angle_gamma   90.00
#
_symmetry.space_group_name_H-M   'P 1'
#
loop_
_entity.id
_entity.type
_entity.pdbx_description
1 polymer ?
#
loop_
_entity_poly.entity_id
_entity_poly.type
_entity_poly.pdbx_seq_one_letter_code
_entity_poly.pdbx_strand_id
1 'polypeptide(L)'
;MRELVNLAGAFNEFQNADYVSYFCTFMKEKFLKYYSHIPHIYGIAFILDPRYRLSNLEQCYKFYYQSFYGDFPMYEDNPIDPQSEYNEVSSLFYSLFNEFRAQYGNMPPPPTQTSSSKGKGLFKSAFGNLMKKAKTTHTTEQSTINEIALYINYEVEFVENEDFDVLKWWKSKERTFPILARMAKQVLSMPVSTVAVEQEFSSAGNVLTKSRTCLSAESLETLICYHDWLKARRRTQELSLIPSQDFMDESTDGGSTYAGDSD
;
A
#
# COMPACT_ATOMS: atom_id res chain seq x y z
N MET A 1 -0.27 3.90 8.21
CA MET A 1 -0.75 3.65 9.58
C MET A 1 0.02 2.53 10.28
N ARG A 2 0.08 1.29 9.75
CA ARG A 2 0.78 0.15 10.38
C ARG A 2 2.18 0.47 10.93
N GLU A 3 3.07 1.03 10.10
CA GLU A 3 4.43 1.35 10.56
C GLU A 3 4.45 2.40 11.68
N LEU A 4 3.49 3.34 11.69
CA LEU A 4 3.36 4.32 12.77
C LEU A 4 2.92 3.64 14.08
N VAL A 5 2.02 2.65 14.00
CA VAL A 5 1.60 1.83 15.15
C VAL A 5 2.76 1.01 15.69
N ASN A 6 3.51 0.33 14.81
CA ASN A 6 4.68 -0.45 15.20
C ASN A 6 5.74 0.42 15.89
N LEU A 7 6.00 1.61 15.34
CA LEU A 7 6.93 2.56 15.91
C LEU A 7 6.43 3.09 17.27
N ALA A 8 5.14 3.38 17.39
CA ALA A 8 4.53 3.77 18.66
C ALA A 8 4.70 2.69 19.73
N GLY A 9 4.50 1.41 19.36
CA GLY A 9 4.76 0.26 20.22
C GLY A 9 6.21 0.17 20.66
N ALA A 10 7.15 0.31 19.73
CA ALA A 10 8.58 0.32 20.03
C ALA A 10 8.97 1.47 20.98
N PHE A 11 8.45 2.68 20.78
CA PHE A 11 8.68 3.79 21.71
C PHE A 11 8.15 3.48 23.11
N ASN A 12 6.96 2.90 23.22
CA ASN A 12 6.36 2.56 24.50
C ASN A 12 7.11 1.43 25.23
N GLU A 13 7.68 0.48 24.48
CA GLU A 13 8.48 -0.63 25.02
C GLU A 13 9.83 -0.14 25.57
N PHE A 14 10.56 0.67 24.79
CA PHE A 14 11.93 1.09 25.13
C PHE A 14 12.02 2.36 25.98
N GLN A 15 10.92 3.05 26.27
CA GLN A 15 10.94 4.30 27.05
C GLN A 15 11.54 4.14 28.45
N ASN A 16 11.44 2.95 29.05
CA ASN A 16 11.93 2.65 30.40
C ASN A 16 13.23 1.84 30.42
N ALA A 17 13.87 1.61 29.26
CA ALA A 17 15.11 0.86 29.20
C ALA A 17 16.29 1.72 29.64
N ASP A 18 17.03 1.29 30.67
CA ASP A 18 18.08 2.08 31.36
C ASP A 18 19.11 2.74 30.42
N TYR A 19 19.51 2.05 29.35
CA TYR A 19 20.53 2.55 28.41
C TYR A 19 19.97 3.38 27.25
N VAL A 20 18.67 3.26 26.96
CA VAL A 20 18.06 3.78 25.72
C VAL A 20 17.03 4.87 25.98
N SER A 21 16.53 4.98 27.22
CA SER A 21 15.47 5.90 27.64
C SER A 21 15.73 7.37 27.25
N TYR A 22 16.97 7.84 27.42
CA TYR A 22 17.37 9.20 27.01
C TYR A 22 17.19 9.42 25.50
N PHE A 23 17.70 8.50 24.68
CA PHE A 23 17.57 8.56 23.23
C PHE A 23 16.13 8.38 22.77
N CYS A 24 15.40 7.44 23.38
CA CYS A 24 13.98 7.22 23.10
C CYS A 24 13.14 8.47 23.35
N THR A 25 13.39 9.18 24.45
CA THR A 25 12.70 10.44 24.77
C THR A 25 12.98 11.51 23.71
N PHE A 26 14.25 11.72 23.37
CA PHE A 26 14.63 12.70 22.34
C PHE A 26 14.06 12.36 20.95
N MET A 27 14.12 11.08 20.56
CA MET A 27 13.57 10.60 19.29
C MET A 27 12.04 10.72 19.25
N LYS A 28 11.36 10.45 20.36
CA LYS A 28 9.91 10.62 20.52
C LYS A 28 9.52 12.09 20.30
N GLU A 29 10.22 13.04 20.92
CA GLU A 29 9.95 14.47 20.73
C GLU A 29 10.10 14.90 19.27
N LYS A 30 11.18 14.46 18.59
CA LYS A 30 11.40 14.76 17.17
C LYS A 30 10.32 14.14 16.28
N PHE A 31 9.92 12.91 16.57
CA PHE A 31 8.89 12.21 15.82
C PHE A 31 7.52 12.88 15.96
N LEU A 32 7.10 13.19 17.18
CA LEU A 32 5.82 13.83 17.46
C LEU A 32 5.70 15.24 16.87
N LYS A 33 6.81 15.91 16.54
CA LYS A 33 6.77 17.18 15.79
C LYS A 33 6.08 17.04 14.41
N TYR A 34 6.20 15.87 13.78
CA TYR A 34 5.64 15.61 12.45
C TYR A 34 4.39 14.74 12.48
N TYR A 35 4.28 13.87 13.49
CA TYR A 35 3.23 12.85 13.57
C TYR A 35 2.37 12.97 14.84
N SER A 36 2.34 14.13 15.51
CA SER A 36 1.35 14.39 16.57
C SER A 36 -0.07 14.25 16.05
N HIS A 37 -0.35 14.83 14.88
CA HIS A 37 -1.55 14.56 14.09
C HIS A 37 -1.16 13.75 12.87
N ILE A 38 -1.79 12.59 12.69
CA ILE A 38 -1.49 11.71 11.56
C ILE A 38 -2.23 12.27 10.34
N PRO A 39 -1.53 12.58 9.24
CA PRO A 39 -2.22 13.05 8.04
C PRO A 39 -3.25 12.04 7.55
N HIS A 40 -4.47 12.48 7.26
CA HIS A 40 -5.61 11.60 6.92
C HIS A 40 -5.33 10.63 5.76
N ILE A 41 -4.41 11.00 4.85
CA ILE A 41 -3.99 10.14 3.75
C ILE A 41 -3.41 8.80 4.21
N TYR A 42 -2.76 8.75 5.38
CA TYR A 42 -2.26 7.49 5.95
C TYR A 42 -3.39 6.56 6.42
N GLY A 43 -4.50 7.15 6.88
CA GLY A 43 -5.72 6.42 7.24
C GLY A 43 -6.45 5.91 5.99
N ILE A 44 -6.58 6.76 4.97
CA ILE A 44 -7.17 6.37 3.66
C ILE A 44 -6.34 5.26 3.01
N ALA A 45 -5.02 5.38 2.99
CA ALA A 45 -4.12 4.36 2.47
C ALA A 45 -4.24 3.03 3.25
N PHE A 46 -4.46 3.11 4.57
CA PHE A 46 -4.70 1.92 5.38
C PHE A 46 -6.04 1.25 5.05
N ILE A 47 -7.10 2.03 4.82
CA ILE A 47 -8.40 1.50 4.37
C ILE A 47 -8.27 0.83 3.00
N LEU A 48 -7.45 1.38 2.11
CA LEU A 48 -7.20 0.84 0.76
C LEU A 48 -6.20 -0.31 0.73
N ASP A 49 -5.55 -0.66 1.84
CA ASP A 49 -4.75 -1.87 1.91
C ASP A 49 -5.67 -3.05 2.24
N PRO A 50 -5.87 -4.01 1.33
CA PRO A 50 -6.83 -5.11 1.49
C PRO A 50 -6.51 -6.04 2.67
N ARG A 51 -5.28 -5.98 3.19
CA ARG A 51 -4.87 -6.73 4.39
C ARG A 51 -5.47 -6.15 5.67
N TYR A 52 -5.84 -4.87 5.65
CA TYR A 52 -6.31 -4.13 6.82
C TYR A 52 -7.75 -3.65 6.61
N ARG A 53 -8.54 -3.60 7.68
CA ARG A 53 -9.98 -3.27 7.62
C ARG A 53 -10.27 -1.94 8.32
N LEU A 54 -11.39 -1.32 7.94
CA LEU A 54 -11.93 -0.12 8.61
C LEU A 54 -12.05 -0.32 10.13
N SER A 55 -12.54 -1.48 10.58
CA SER A 55 -12.65 -1.82 12.00
C SER A 55 -11.32 -1.81 12.75
N ASN A 56 -10.21 -2.05 12.05
CA ASN A 56 -8.89 -2.05 12.67
C ASN A 56 -8.29 -0.65 12.73
N LEU A 57 -8.80 0.30 11.93
CA LEU A 57 -8.26 1.66 11.89
C LEU A 57 -8.53 2.42 13.19
N GLU A 58 -9.75 2.32 13.74
CA GLU A 58 -10.09 2.91 15.04
C GLU A 58 -9.17 2.37 16.15
N GLN A 59 -8.95 1.06 16.18
CA GLN A 59 -8.04 0.42 17.13
C GLN A 59 -6.59 0.88 16.93
N CYS A 60 -6.16 1.09 15.69
CA CYS A 60 -4.84 1.61 15.38
C CYS A 60 -4.65 3.04 15.91
N TYR A 61 -5.63 3.92 15.73
CA TYR A 61 -5.60 5.27 16.29
C TYR A 61 -5.58 5.23 17.82
N LYS A 62 -6.48 4.43 18.43
CA LYS A 62 -6.53 4.27 19.88
C LYS A 62 -5.19 3.80 20.44
N PHE A 63 -4.60 2.74 19.89
CA PHE A 63 -3.30 2.23 20.32
C PHE A 63 -2.19 3.25 20.11
N TYR A 64 -2.16 3.94 18.96
CA TYR A 64 -1.15 4.95 18.65
C TYR A 64 -1.14 6.07 19.69
N TYR A 65 -2.30 6.67 19.95
CA TYR A 65 -2.42 7.76 20.91
C TYR A 65 -2.16 7.29 22.35
N GLN A 66 -2.68 6.11 22.73
CA GLN A 66 -2.42 5.54 24.05
C GLN A 66 -0.92 5.26 24.28
N SER A 67 -0.19 4.81 23.26
CA SER A 67 1.25 4.54 23.34
C SER A 67 2.10 5.80 23.60
N PHE A 68 1.66 6.96 23.12
CA PHE A 68 2.42 8.21 23.27
C PHE A 68 1.94 9.09 24.43
N TYR A 69 0.63 9.07 24.72
CA TYR A 69 -0.03 10.00 25.64
C TYR A 69 -0.65 9.31 26.87
N GLY A 70 -0.63 7.97 26.95
CA GLY A 70 -1.20 7.19 28.05
C GLY A 70 -2.74 7.10 28.01
N ASP A 71 -3.35 6.70 29.13
CA ASP A 71 -4.80 6.43 29.25
C ASP A 71 -5.69 7.69 29.29
N PHE A 72 -5.11 8.90 29.26
CA PHE A 72 -5.84 10.16 29.48
C PHE A 72 -5.54 11.23 28.40
N PRO A 73 -6.16 11.16 27.21
CA PRO A 73 -5.99 12.16 26.15
C PRO A 73 -6.84 13.43 26.39
N MET A 74 -6.88 13.96 27.61
CA MET A 74 -7.63 15.18 27.96
C MET A 74 -6.68 16.26 28.43
N TYR A 75 -5.98 16.90 27.48
CA TYR A 75 -5.41 18.23 27.71
C TYR A 75 -6.48 19.27 27.36
N GLU A 76 -6.66 20.25 28.25
CA GLU A 76 -7.77 21.22 28.25
C GLU A 76 -7.88 22.09 26.98
N ASP A 77 -6.84 22.16 26.14
CA ASP A 77 -6.81 23.07 24.99
C ASP A 77 -6.97 22.40 23.61
N ASN A 78 -6.75 21.08 23.45
CA ASN A 78 -6.99 20.35 22.19
C ASN A 78 -6.98 18.81 22.37
N PRO A 79 -8.07 18.19 22.84
CA PRO A 79 -8.11 16.73 23.01
C PRO A 79 -8.12 16.04 21.64
N ILE A 80 -7.05 15.29 21.35
CA ILE A 80 -7.04 14.40 20.18
C ILE A 80 -7.89 13.19 20.55
N ASP A 81 -9.13 13.16 20.04
CA ASP A 81 -10.03 12.03 20.19
C ASP A 81 -9.75 11.02 19.06
N PRO A 82 -9.26 9.80 19.35
CA PRO A 82 -9.07 8.77 18.34
C PRO A 82 -10.34 8.48 17.53
N GLN A 83 -11.51 8.67 18.13
CA GLN A 83 -12.79 8.49 17.47
C GLN A 83 -13.08 9.60 16.46
N SER A 84 -12.74 10.87 16.78
CA SER A 84 -12.92 11.98 15.85
C SER A 84 -12.03 11.82 14.63
N GLU A 85 -10.76 11.47 14.82
CA GLU A 85 -9.80 11.19 13.73
C GLU A 85 -10.30 10.07 12.82
N TYR A 86 -10.80 8.96 13.40
CA TYR A 86 -11.40 7.87 12.62
C TYR A 86 -12.63 8.33 11.81
N ASN A 87 -13.51 9.13 12.42
CA ASN A 87 -14.73 9.61 11.77
C ASN A 87 -14.40 10.56 10.62
N GLU A 88 -13.42 11.45 10.79
CA GLU A 88 -12.94 12.36 9.75
C GLU A 88 -12.34 11.59 8.57
N VAL A 89 -11.44 10.64 8.83
CA VAL A 89 -10.85 9.81 7.78
C VAL A 89 -11.91 8.99 7.05
N SER A 90 -12.87 8.41 7.79
CA SER A 90 -13.97 7.65 7.20
C SER A 90 -14.81 8.55 6.29
N SER A 91 -15.19 9.73 6.76
CA SER A 91 -15.94 10.72 5.97
C SER A 91 -15.19 11.12 4.70
N LEU A 92 -13.89 11.42 4.82
CA LEU A 92 -13.03 11.76 3.68
C LEU A 92 -12.90 10.61 2.69
N PHE A 93 -12.79 9.36 3.16
CA PHE A 93 -12.75 8.19 2.29
C PHE A 93 -14.02 8.07 1.44
N TYR A 94 -15.20 8.19 2.07
CA TYR A 94 -16.48 8.14 1.33
C TYR A 94 -16.62 9.33 0.37
N SER A 95 -16.22 10.52 0.78
CA SER A 95 -16.22 11.72 -0.07
C SER A 95 -15.34 11.53 -1.30
N LEU A 96 -14.09 11.09 -1.11
CA LEU A 96 -13.13 10.82 -2.18
C LEU A 96 -13.65 9.74 -3.14
N PHE A 97 -14.24 8.66 -2.62
CA PHE A 97 -14.85 7.64 -3.45
C PHE A 97 -15.95 8.20 -4.35
N ASN A 98 -16.80 9.06 -3.81
CA ASN A 98 -17.89 9.69 -4.57
C ASN A 98 -17.34 10.61 -5.68
N GLU A 99 -16.26 11.33 -5.43
CA GLU A 99 -15.59 12.16 -6.43
C GLU A 99 -15.01 11.29 -7.57
N PHE A 100 -14.27 10.23 -7.24
CA PHE A 100 -13.77 9.29 -8.24
C PHE A 100 -14.90 8.63 -9.02
N ARG A 101 -16.02 8.31 -8.36
CA ARG A 101 -17.19 7.78 -9.06
C ARG A 101 -17.77 8.80 -10.03
N ALA A 102 -17.90 10.07 -9.64
CA ALA A 102 -18.39 11.12 -10.53
C ALA A 102 -17.49 11.27 -11.76
N GLN A 103 -16.18 11.14 -11.58
CA GLN A 103 -15.19 11.28 -12.64
C GLN A 103 -15.08 10.04 -13.55
N TYR A 104 -15.13 8.84 -12.99
CA TYR A 104 -14.80 7.58 -13.69
C TYR A 104 -15.96 6.58 -13.83
N GLY A 105 -17.12 6.85 -13.24
CA GLY A 105 -18.25 5.91 -13.19
C GLY A 105 -18.86 5.56 -14.56
N ASN A 106 -18.70 6.44 -15.55
CA ASN A 106 -19.20 6.23 -16.91
C ASN A 106 -18.12 5.73 -17.89
N MET A 107 -16.88 5.50 -17.42
CA MET A 107 -15.78 5.08 -18.29
C MET A 107 -15.82 3.57 -18.53
N PRO A 108 -15.64 3.10 -19.78
CA PRO A 108 -15.55 1.67 -20.05
C PRO A 108 -14.36 1.03 -19.30
N PRO A 109 -14.47 -0.24 -18.87
CA PRO A 109 -13.39 -0.92 -18.17
C PRO A 109 -12.14 -1.02 -19.05
N PRO A 110 -10.93 -0.92 -18.47
CA PRO A 110 -9.70 -0.91 -19.24
C PRO A 110 -9.47 -2.24 -20.01
N PRO A 111 -8.78 -2.17 -21.17
CA PRO A 111 -8.47 -3.34 -21.98
C PRO A 111 -7.52 -4.30 -21.26
N THR A 112 -7.65 -5.59 -21.57
CA THR A 112 -7.08 -6.68 -20.77
C THR A 112 -5.67 -7.03 -21.23
N GLN A 113 -4.72 -7.18 -20.30
CA GLN A 113 -3.57 -8.06 -20.50
C GLN A 113 -3.84 -9.34 -19.69
N THR A 114 -4.17 -10.43 -20.39
CA THR A 114 -4.48 -11.72 -19.78
C THR A 114 -3.20 -12.47 -19.43
N SER A 115 -2.92 -12.64 -18.14
CA SER A 115 -2.07 -13.73 -17.65
C SER A 115 -2.94 -14.65 -16.80
N SER A 116 -3.27 -15.83 -17.33
CA SER A 116 -4.11 -16.82 -16.68
C SER A 116 -3.33 -17.58 -15.60
N SER A 117 -3.63 -17.37 -14.32
CA SER A 117 -3.31 -18.35 -13.28
C SER A 117 -4.60 -19.05 -12.84
N LYS A 118 -4.62 -20.38 -13.00
CA LYS A 118 -5.76 -21.24 -12.62
C LYS A 118 -5.69 -21.53 -11.12
N GLY A 119 -6.40 -20.73 -10.31
CA GLY A 119 -6.75 -21.10 -8.93
C GLY A 119 -8.09 -21.86 -8.89
N LYS A 120 -8.09 -23.08 -8.37
CA LYS A 120 -9.29 -23.94 -8.22
C LYS A 120 -10.21 -23.33 -7.16
N GLY A 121 -11.48 -23.14 -7.53
CA GLY A 121 -12.47 -22.42 -6.72
C GLY A 121 -13.52 -23.33 -6.08
N LEU A 122 -13.89 -22.97 -4.85
CA LEU A 122 -15.16 -23.35 -4.20
C LEU A 122 -16.17 -22.16 -4.18
N PHE A 123 -15.76 -20.94 -4.53
CA PHE A 123 -16.61 -19.73 -4.48
C PHE A 123 -17.30 -19.33 -5.80
N LYS A 124 -17.15 -20.12 -6.89
CA LYS A 124 -17.69 -19.75 -8.22
C LYS A 124 -19.21 -19.66 -8.29
N SER A 125 -19.95 -20.39 -7.44
CA SER A 125 -21.40 -20.51 -7.58
C SER A 125 -22.15 -19.25 -7.14
N ALA A 126 -21.79 -18.64 -5.99
CA ALA A 126 -22.42 -17.41 -5.52
C ALA A 126 -21.98 -16.18 -6.35
N PHE A 127 -20.71 -16.12 -6.73
CA PHE A 127 -20.12 -15.01 -7.49
C PHE A 127 -20.60 -14.98 -8.96
N GLY A 128 -20.80 -16.15 -9.58
CA GLY A 128 -21.29 -16.25 -10.95
C GLY A 128 -22.73 -15.71 -11.12
N ASN A 129 -23.55 -15.83 -10.09
CA ASN A 129 -24.93 -15.31 -10.09
C ASN A 129 -24.99 -13.79 -9.87
N LEU A 130 -24.07 -13.22 -9.08
CA LEU A 130 -23.93 -11.77 -8.89
C LEU A 130 -23.47 -11.06 -10.17
N MET A 131 -22.50 -11.64 -10.88
CA MET A 131 -22.00 -11.13 -12.17
C MET A 131 -23.02 -11.25 -13.30
N LYS A 132 -23.88 -12.27 -13.30
CA LYS A 132 -25.01 -12.36 -14.24
C LYS A 132 -26.05 -11.27 -13.98
N LYS A 133 -26.24 -10.87 -12.71
CA LYS A 133 -27.16 -9.78 -12.33
C LYS A 133 -26.61 -8.39 -12.71
N ALA A 134 -25.30 -8.19 -12.61
CA ALA A 134 -24.63 -6.94 -13.01
C ALA A 134 -24.65 -6.67 -14.53
N LYS A 135 -24.82 -7.70 -15.37
CA LYS A 135 -24.93 -7.55 -16.83
C LYS A 135 -26.33 -7.12 -17.31
N THR A 136 -27.35 -7.09 -16.45
CA THR A 136 -28.74 -6.93 -16.89
C THR A 136 -29.45 -5.67 -16.36
N THR A 137 -28.84 -4.84 -15.52
CA THR A 137 -29.58 -3.68 -14.95
C THR A 137 -28.79 -2.38 -14.98
N HIS A 138 -29.15 -1.53 -15.95
CA HIS A 138 -29.00 -0.08 -15.87
C HIS A 138 -29.81 0.45 -14.67
N THR A 139 -29.18 0.66 -13.51
CA THR A 139 -29.69 1.59 -12.48
C THR A 139 -28.52 2.06 -11.62
N THR A 140 -28.16 3.34 -11.78
CA THR A 140 -26.88 3.94 -11.36
C THR A 140 -26.76 4.21 -9.86
N GLU A 141 -27.83 4.08 -9.07
CA GLU A 141 -27.82 4.46 -7.64
C GLU A 141 -27.52 3.29 -6.69
N GLN A 142 -28.01 2.08 -6.97
CA GLN A 142 -27.80 0.91 -6.10
C GLN A 142 -26.39 0.29 -6.20
N SER A 143 -25.59 0.66 -7.20
CA SER A 143 -24.22 0.16 -7.38
C SER A 143 -23.19 0.79 -6.45
N THR A 144 -23.54 1.88 -5.74
CA THR A 144 -22.66 2.71 -4.89
C THR A 144 -22.21 2.03 -3.61
N ILE A 145 -23.18 1.61 -2.79
CA ILE A 145 -22.96 0.89 -1.53
C ILE A 145 -22.35 -0.48 -1.84
N ASN A 146 -22.67 -1.05 -3.00
CA ASN A 146 -22.23 -2.38 -3.37
C ASN A 146 -20.70 -2.48 -3.48
N GLU A 147 -19.98 -1.53 -4.09
CA GLU A 147 -18.53 -1.70 -4.26
C GLU A 147 -17.77 -1.62 -2.92
N ILE A 148 -18.04 -0.60 -2.10
CA ILE A 148 -17.42 -0.44 -0.78
C ILE A 148 -17.85 -1.58 0.15
N ALA A 149 -19.14 -1.91 0.22
CA ALA A 149 -19.62 -3.00 1.08
C ALA A 149 -19.05 -4.36 0.64
N LEU A 150 -18.90 -4.60 -0.67
CA LEU A 150 -18.23 -5.80 -1.17
C LEU A 150 -16.77 -5.83 -0.76
N TYR A 151 -16.06 -4.70 -0.88
CA TYR A 151 -14.66 -4.59 -0.48
C TYR A 151 -14.45 -4.86 1.01
N ILE A 152 -15.26 -4.23 1.87
CA ILE A 152 -15.17 -4.40 3.34
C ILE A 152 -15.31 -5.87 3.73
N ASN A 153 -16.21 -6.60 3.07
CA ASN A 153 -16.47 -8.02 3.32
C ASN A 153 -15.60 -8.96 2.47
N TYR A 154 -14.71 -8.44 1.61
CA TYR A 154 -13.92 -9.26 0.70
C TYR A 154 -12.78 -9.93 1.44
N GLU A 155 -12.82 -11.24 1.66
CA GLU A 155 -11.73 -11.96 2.32
C GLU A 155 -10.48 -12.02 1.45
N VAL A 156 -9.31 -11.77 2.07
CA VAL A 156 -8.02 -11.72 1.38
C VAL A 156 -7.16 -12.82 1.97
N GLU A 157 -6.91 -13.85 1.17
CA GLU A 157 -5.89 -14.85 1.49
C GLU A 157 -4.52 -14.21 1.24
N PHE A 158 -3.77 -13.98 2.32
CA PHE A 158 -2.36 -13.60 2.25
C PHE A 158 -1.62 -14.27 3.42
N VAL A 159 -0.34 -14.55 3.21
CA VAL A 159 0.54 -15.09 4.24
C VAL A 159 1.30 -13.93 4.88
N GLU A 160 1.20 -13.80 6.20
CA GLU A 160 2.08 -12.88 6.94
C GLU A 160 3.53 -13.32 6.71
N ASN A 161 4.38 -12.41 6.22
CA ASN A 161 5.79 -12.58 5.83
C ASN A 161 6.10 -12.88 4.34
N GLU A 162 5.11 -12.92 3.45
CA GLU A 162 5.38 -12.86 2.00
C GLU A 162 5.33 -11.43 1.45
N ASP A 163 6.09 -11.18 0.38
CA ASP A 163 6.09 -9.91 -0.35
C ASP A 163 4.74 -9.67 -1.03
N PHE A 164 3.83 -9.00 -0.31
CA PHE A 164 2.53 -8.62 -0.82
C PHE A 164 2.58 -7.28 -1.58
N ASP A 165 2.51 -7.35 -2.91
CA ASP A 165 2.36 -6.17 -3.76
C ASP A 165 0.89 -5.72 -3.82
N VAL A 166 0.57 -4.71 -3.01
CA VAL A 166 -0.77 -4.12 -2.92
C VAL A 166 -1.24 -3.51 -4.23
N LEU A 167 -0.34 -2.89 -5.01
CA LEU A 167 -0.72 -2.26 -6.28
C LEU A 167 -1.02 -3.32 -7.34
N LYS A 168 -0.25 -4.41 -7.37
CA LYS A 168 -0.53 -5.58 -8.23
C LYS A 168 -1.83 -6.26 -7.83
N TRP A 169 -2.15 -6.34 -6.54
CA TRP A 169 -3.44 -6.85 -6.07
C TRP A 169 -4.59 -5.99 -6.61
N TRP A 170 -4.54 -4.67 -6.44
CA TRP A 170 -5.56 -3.76 -6.96
C TRP A 170 -5.71 -3.84 -8.48
N LYS A 171 -4.60 -3.95 -9.21
CA LYS A 171 -4.61 -4.17 -10.66
C LYS A 171 -5.34 -5.45 -11.05
N SER A 172 -5.18 -6.53 -10.27
CA SER A 172 -5.89 -7.80 -10.51
C SER A 172 -7.40 -7.71 -10.23
N LYS A 173 -7.83 -6.77 -9.38
CA LYS A 173 -9.23 -6.59 -8.95
C LYS A 173 -9.94 -5.42 -9.61
N GLU A 174 -9.32 -4.75 -10.57
CA GLU A 174 -9.87 -3.56 -11.25
C GLU A 174 -11.25 -3.82 -11.90
N ARG A 175 -11.55 -5.05 -12.31
CA ARG A 175 -12.89 -5.41 -12.81
C ARG A 175 -13.95 -5.59 -11.72
N THR A 176 -13.51 -5.98 -10.53
CA THR A 176 -14.39 -6.21 -9.36
C THR A 176 -14.63 -4.91 -8.61
N PHE A 177 -13.59 -4.08 -8.51
CA PHE A 177 -13.60 -2.80 -7.80
C PHE A 177 -13.07 -1.67 -8.72
N PRO A 178 -13.84 -1.24 -9.74
CA PRO A 178 -13.36 -0.31 -10.75
C PRO A 178 -13.11 1.11 -10.23
N ILE A 179 -13.81 1.55 -9.19
CA ILE A 179 -13.62 2.87 -8.61
C ILE A 179 -12.54 2.80 -7.52
N LEU A 180 -12.62 1.81 -6.62
CA LEU A 180 -11.61 1.65 -5.56
C LEU A 180 -10.23 1.33 -6.13
N ALA A 181 -10.10 0.52 -7.19
CA ALA A 181 -8.79 0.23 -7.78
C ALA A 181 -8.12 1.48 -8.35
N ARG A 182 -8.88 2.41 -8.94
CA ARG A 182 -8.35 3.69 -9.42
C ARG A 182 -7.93 4.59 -8.27
N MET A 183 -8.77 4.67 -7.23
CA MET A 183 -8.47 5.44 -6.03
C MET A 183 -7.22 4.89 -5.31
N ALA A 184 -7.16 3.58 -5.11
CA ALA A 184 -6.01 2.87 -4.55
C ALA A 184 -4.74 3.11 -5.34
N LYS A 185 -4.80 3.01 -6.67
CA LYS A 185 -3.64 3.32 -7.52
C LYS A 185 -3.11 4.73 -7.26
N GLN A 186 -3.97 5.74 -7.16
CA GLN A 186 -3.51 7.11 -6.94
C GLN A 186 -3.00 7.34 -5.51
N VAL A 187 -3.76 6.91 -4.50
CA VAL A 187 -3.41 7.12 -3.08
C VAL A 187 -2.16 6.34 -2.69
N LEU A 188 -2.08 5.05 -3.04
CA LEU A 188 -0.98 4.18 -2.63
C LEU A 188 0.31 4.41 -3.42
N SER A 189 0.24 5.10 -4.57
CA SER A 189 1.43 5.49 -5.33
C SER A 189 2.02 6.83 -4.86
N MET A 190 1.37 7.51 -3.91
CA MET A 190 1.86 8.81 -3.43
C MET A 190 3.14 8.62 -2.61
N PRO A 191 4.23 9.34 -2.91
CA PRO A 191 5.43 9.29 -2.09
C PRO A 191 5.12 9.87 -0.71
N VAL A 192 5.50 9.13 0.33
CA VAL A 192 5.13 9.41 1.72
C VAL A 192 6.11 10.39 2.40
N SER A 193 7.27 10.65 1.79
CA SER A 193 8.31 11.50 2.36
C SER A 193 8.94 12.46 1.35
N THR A 194 9.21 13.68 1.80
CA THR A 194 10.03 14.67 1.08
C THR A 194 11.50 14.24 0.97
N VAL A 195 11.95 13.25 1.76
CA VAL A 195 13.32 12.73 1.69
C VAL A 195 13.64 12.16 0.30
N ALA A 196 12.65 11.60 -0.41
CA ALA A 196 12.83 11.17 -1.80
C ALA A 196 13.17 12.36 -2.71
N VAL A 197 12.52 13.49 -2.47
CA VAL A 197 12.76 14.74 -3.21
C VAL A 197 14.12 15.34 -2.82
N GLU A 198 14.49 15.33 -1.54
CA GLU A 198 15.81 15.79 -1.05
C GLU A 198 16.96 14.91 -1.58
N GLN A 199 16.76 13.60 -1.66
CA GLN A 199 17.71 12.67 -2.26
C GLN A 199 17.84 12.92 -3.77
N GLU A 200 16.74 13.20 -4.46
CA GLU A 200 16.75 13.56 -5.88
C GLU A 200 17.47 14.92 -6.08
N PHE A 201 17.23 15.90 -5.21
CA PHE A 201 17.94 17.19 -5.25
C PHE A 201 19.44 17.06 -4.90
N SER A 202 19.79 16.21 -3.95
CA SER A 202 21.19 15.89 -3.64
C SER A 202 21.87 15.22 -4.83
N SER A 203 21.18 14.30 -5.50
CA SER A 203 21.64 13.65 -6.73
C SER A 203 21.75 14.65 -7.89
N ALA A 204 20.84 15.61 -7.99
CA ALA A 204 20.90 16.71 -8.96
C ALA A 204 22.13 17.62 -8.73
N GLY A 205 22.57 17.77 -7.48
CA GLY A 205 23.83 18.44 -7.14
C GLY A 205 25.06 17.79 -7.80
N ASN A 206 25.04 16.47 -8.02
CA ASN A 206 26.11 15.76 -8.75
C ASN A 206 25.99 15.93 -10.27
N VAL A 207 24.78 16.18 -10.80
CA VAL A 207 24.56 16.49 -12.23
C VAL A 207 25.01 17.92 -12.57
N LEU A 208 24.89 18.84 -11.61
CA LEU A 208 25.42 20.20 -11.64
C LEU A 208 26.91 20.24 -11.25
N THR A 209 27.75 19.56 -12.03
CA THR A 209 29.21 19.68 -11.90
C THR A 209 29.70 21.07 -12.35
N LYS A 210 30.85 21.54 -11.83
CA LYS A 210 31.44 22.88 -12.14
C LYS A 210 31.59 23.19 -13.64
N SER A 211 31.54 22.20 -14.53
CA SER A 211 31.62 22.34 -15.99
C SER A 211 30.26 22.53 -16.69
N ARG A 212 29.13 22.50 -15.95
CA ARG A 212 27.75 22.60 -16.48
C ARG A 212 26.94 23.74 -15.84
N THR A 213 27.61 24.78 -15.35
CA THR A 213 26.99 25.94 -14.70
C THR A 213 26.24 26.89 -15.64
N CYS A 214 26.26 26.64 -16.95
CA CYS A 214 25.60 27.46 -17.97
C CYS A 214 24.31 26.84 -18.56
N LEU A 215 23.78 25.76 -17.96
CA LEU A 215 22.48 25.23 -18.35
C LEU A 215 21.36 26.16 -17.89
N SER A 216 20.41 26.47 -18.77
CA SER A 216 19.16 27.11 -18.34
C SER A 216 18.38 26.15 -17.45
N ALA A 217 17.52 26.70 -16.57
CA ALA A 217 16.65 25.90 -15.70
C ALA A 217 15.80 24.90 -16.52
N GLU A 218 15.29 25.32 -17.66
CA GLU A 218 14.51 24.49 -18.60
C GLU A 218 15.33 23.33 -19.20
N SER A 219 16.59 23.59 -19.57
CA SER A 219 17.48 22.55 -20.11
C SER A 219 17.86 21.52 -19.03
N LEU A 220 18.04 21.98 -17.80
CA LEU A 220 18.33 21.11 -16.66
C LEU A 220 17.11 20.22 -16.33
N GLU A 221 15.92 20.80 -16.24
CA GLU A 221 14.66 20.08 -16.03
C GLU A 221 14.48 18.99 -17.10
N THR A 222 14.61 19.36 -18.38
CA THR A 222 14.51 18.42 -19.50
C THR A 222 15.49 17.26 -19.36
N LEU A 223 16.75 17.54 -19.00
CA LEU A 223 17.78 16.51 -18.82
C LEU A 223 17.45 15.57 -17.65
N ILE A 224 17.01 16.12 -16.52
CA ILE A 224 16.63 15.34 -15.33
C ILE A 224 15.42 14.46 -15.64
N CYS A 225 14.36 15.03 -16.24
CA CYS A 225 13.17 14.28 -16.66
C CYS A 225 13.52 13.16 -17.64
N TYR A 226 14.33 13.45 -18.66
CA TYR A 226 14.74 12.45 -19.64
C TYR A 226 15.53 11.30 -19.00
N HIS A 227 16.45 11.63 -18.09
CA HIS A 227 17.23 10.63 -17.36
C HIS A 227 16.35 9.76 -16.45
N ASP A 228 15.39 10.36 -15.75
CA ASP A 228 14.43 9.61 -14.93
C ASP A 228 13.55 8.69 -15.78
N TRP A 229 13.06 9.16 -16.92
CA TRP A 229 12.30 8.34 -17.87
C TRP A 229 13.11 7.15 -18.39
N LEU A 230 14.38 7.33 -18.71
CA LEU A 230 15.28 6.24 -19.11
C LEU A 230 15.49 5.22 -17.98
N LYS A 231 15.61 5.67 -16.73
CA LYS A 231 15.66 4.78 -15.57
C LYS A 231 14.35 4.01 -15.39
N ALA A 232 13.20 4.69 -15.46
CA ALA A 232 11.88 4.06 -15.34
C ALA A 232 11.64 2.98 -16.42
N ARG A 233 12.06 3.26 -17.67
CA ARG A 233 11.97 2.30 -18.77
C ARG A 233 12.82 1.05 -18.52
N ARG A 234 14.03 1.20 -17.97
CA ARG A 234 14.88 0.06 -17.58
C ARG A 234 14.23 -0.80 -16.50
N ARG A 235 13.68 -0.18 -15.44
CA ARG A 235 12.94 -0.90 -14.39
C ARG A 235 11.77 -1.72 -14.95
N THR A 236 11.06 -1.17 -15.93
CA THR A 236 9.93 -1.85 -16.59
C THR A 236 10.39 -3.04 -17.43
N GLN A 237 11.55 -2.94 -18.08
CA GLN A 237 12.14 -4.03 -18.85
C GLN A 237 12.68 -5.14 -17.94
N GLU A 238 13.34 -4.79 -16.83
CA GLU A 238 13.82 -5.75 -15.83
C GLU A 238 12.67 -6.57 -15.21
N LEU A 239 11.53 -5.93 -14.91
CA LEU A 239 10.30 -6.60 -14.47
C LEU A 239 9.71 -7.57 -15.51
N SER A 240 9.95 -7.33 -16.80
CA SER A 240 9.50 -8.21 -17.89
C SER A 240 10.44 -9.38 -18.16
N LEU A 241 11.65 -9.35 -17.60
CA LEU A 241 12.71 -10.32 -17.84
C LEU A 241 12.85 -11.37 -16.74
N ILE A 242 12.10 -11.29 -15.63
CA ILE A 242 12.07 -12.35 -14.61
C ILE A 242 11.21 -13.50 -15.18
N PRO A 243 11.81 -14.61 -15.65
CA PRO A 243 11.03 -15.78 -16.04
C PRO A 243 10.50 -16.41 -14.74
N SER A 244 9.29 -16.95 -14.78
CA SER A 244 8.80 -17.84 -13.73
C SER A 244 9.85 -18.92 -13.48
N GLN A 245 10.49 -18.87 -12.32
CA GLN A 245 11.47 -19.88 -11.92
C GLN A 245 10.71 -21.13 -11.52
N ASP A 246 10.17 -21.82 -12.52
CA ASP A 246 9.73 -23.20 -12.39
C ASP A 246 10.98 -24.00 -12.05
N PHE A 247 11.02 -24.48 -10.81
CA PHE A 247 11.98 -25.46 -10.31
C PHE A 247 12.12 -26.58 -11.34
N MET A 248 13.30 -26.69 -11.94
CA MET A 248 13.71 -27.91 -12.62
C MET A 248 13.91 -28.97 -11.52
N ASP A 249 13.05 -29.99 -11.54
CA ASP A 249 13.19 -31.20 -10.74
C ASP A 249 14.41 -31.98 -11.24
N GLU A 250 15.54 -31.78 -10.57
CA GLU A 250 16.74 -32.58 -10.77
C GLU A 250 16.55 -33.91 -10.03
N SER A 251 15.98 -34.88 -10.75
CA SER A 251 15.86 -36.26 -10.29
C SER A 251 17.25 -36.87 -10.09
N THR A 252 17.72 -36.83 -8.84
CA THR A 252 18.87 -37.59 -8.37
C THR A 252 18.43 -39.01 -8.05
N ASP A 253 18.49 -39.91 -9.03
CA ASP A 253 18.39 -41.35 -8.78
C ASP A 253 19.75 -41.86 -8.28
N GLY A 254 19.93 -41.79 -6.96
CA GLY A 254 21.03 -42.41 -6.24
C GLY A 254 20.65 -43.81 -5.76
N GLY A 255 20.80 -44.81 -6.63
CA GLY A 255 20.74 -46.23 -6.26
C GLY A 255 22.13 -46.84 -6.13
N SER A 256 22.63 -46.97 -4.90
CA SER A 256 23.78 -47.82 -4.56
C SER A 256 23.39 -48.75 -3.42
N THR A 257 23.51 -50.06 -3.60
CA THR A 257 24.33 -50.91 -2.72
C THR A 257 24.42 -52.36 -3.21
N TYR A 258 25.62 -52.90 -2.99
CA TYR A 258 26.14 -54.22 -3.29
C TYR A 258 25.58 -55.34 -2.39
N ALA A 259 25.43 -56.54 -2.95
CA ALA A 259 25.69 -57.86 -2.33
C ALA A 259 25.42 -58.92 -3.43
N GLY A 260 26.19 -59.96 -3.68
CA GLY A 260 27.41 -60.54 -3.10
C GLY A 260 27.80 -61.72 -4.00
N ASP A 261 29.05 -62.15 -3.92
CA ASP A 261 29.56 -63.31 -4.67
C ASP A 261 30.35 -64.25 -3.73
N SER A 262 30.34 -65.55 -4.06
CA SER A 262 30.94 -66.73 -3.37
C SER A 262 30.13 -67.23 -2.17
N ASP A 263 29.61 -68.46 -2.12
CA ASP A 263 30.18 -69.78 -2.49
C ASP A 263 29.11 -70.74 -3.09
#